data_AF-A0A2M8Q6J5-F1
#
_entry.id   AF-A0A2M8Q6J5-F1
#
_cell.length_a   1.000
_cell.length_b   1.000
_cell.length_c   1.000
_cell.angle_alpha   90.00
_cell.angle_beta   90.00
_cell.angle_gamma   90.00
#
_symmetry.space_group_name_H-M   'P 1'
#
loop_
_entity.id
_entity.type
_entity.pdbx_description
1 polymer ?
#
loop_
_entity_poly.entity_id
_entity_poly.type
_entity_poly.pdbx_seq_one_letter_code
_entity_poly.pdbx_strand_id
1 'polypeptide(L)'
;GFTPLTEALAHQFGRSRGAELLTRALNAVYQALIDQVDRHDGSVIGFAGDAITCWFDGEGSLRDAALRGLAAAHAMQRACVQFVAYEVAPGVVAELALKIAMVSGEVRRLLVGDPSI
;
A
#
# COMPACT_ATOMS: atom_id res chain seq x y z
N GLY A 1 4.18 11.40 -6.26
CA GLY A 1 2.87 11.28 -5.58
C GLY A 1 1.79 11.08 -6.62
N PHE A 2 0.61 10.59 -6.24
CA PHE A 2 -0.40 10.19 -7.23
C PHE A 2 -1.18 11.35 -7.89
N THR A 3 -1.21 12.55 -7.30
CA THR A 3 -1.95 13.70 -7.88
C THR A 3 -1.42 14.16 -9.26
N PRO A 4 -0.11 14.40 -9.46
CA PRO A 4 0.42 14.72 -10.79
C PRO A 4 0.16 13.62 -11.83
N LEU A 5 0.15 12.36 -11.40
CA LEU A 5 -0.13 11.22 -12.27
C LEU A 5 -1.60 11.22 -12.72
N THR A 6 -2.53 11.49 -11.80
CA THR A 6 -3.97 11.64 -12.10
C THR A 6 -4.20 12.72 -13.15
N GLU A 7 -3.55 13.88 -13.01
CA GLU A 7 -3.68 15.00 -13.95
C GLU A 7 -3.11 14.67 -15.32
N ALA A 8 -1.92 14.05 -15.38
CA ALA A 8 -1.30 13.63 -16.65
C ALA A 8 -2.17 12.62 -17.41
N LEU A 9 -2.69 11.62 -16.71
CA LEU A 9 -3.57 10.60 -17.30
C LEU A 9 -4.90 11.18 -17.76
N ALA A 10 -5.51 12.08 -16.98
CA ALA A 10 -6.76 12.72 -17.36
C ALA A 10 -6.58 13.66 -18.56
N HIS A 11 -5.46 14.36 -18.65
CA HIS A 11 -5.14 15.24 -19.77
C HIS A 11 -4.92 14.45 -21.07
N GLN A 12 -4.19 13.33 -21.02
CA GLN A 12 -3.79 12.60 -22.22
C GLN A 12 -4.81 11.56 -22.71
N PHE A 13 -5.56 10.94 -21.80
CA PHE A 13 -6.50 9.86 -22.13
C PHE A 13 -7.96 10.21 -21.82
N GLY A 14 -8.23 11.42 -21.32
CA GLY A 14 -9.55 11.84 -20.86
C GLY A 14 -9.88 11.30 -19.46
N ARG A 15 -10.89 11.89 -18.80
CA ARG A 15 -11.17 11.63 -17.37
C ARG A 15 -11.47 10.16 -17.06
N SER A 16 -12.31 9.51 -17.86
CA SER A 16 -12.74 8.12 -17.61
C SER A 16 -11.60 7.14 -17.78
N ARG A 17 -10.90 7.18 -18.93
CA ARG A 17 -9.79 6.25 -19.18
C ARG A 17 -8.56 6.57 -18.34
N GLY A 18 -8.31 7.85 -18.05
CA GLY A 18 -7.25 8.26 -17.12
C GLY A 18 -7.48 7.71 -15.71
N ALA A 19 -8.72 7.73 -15.21
CA ALA A 19 -9.08 7.14 -13.92
C ALA A 19 -8.87 5.61 -13.92
N GLU A 20 -9.26 4.89 -14.97
CA GLU A 20 -9.02 3.44 -15.07
C GLU A 20 -7.53 3.09 -15.03
N LEU A 21 -6.70 3.82 -15.80
CA LEU A 21 -5.26 3.59 -15.85
C LEU A 21 -4.61 3.84 -14.47
N LEU A 22 -5.04 4.90 -13.78
CA LEU A 22 -4.59 5.18 -12.42
C LEU A 22 -4.98 4.05 -11.46
N THR A 23 -6.22 3.58 -11.49
CA THR A 23 -6.67 2.48 -10.63
C THR A 23 -5.89 1.20 -10.90
N ARG A 24 -5.61 0.87 -12.18
CA ARG A 24 -4.80 -0.30 -12.52
C ARG A 24 -3.37 -0.18 -11.97
N ALA A 25 -2.75 0.98 -12.11
CA ALA A 25 -1.42 1.24 -11.58
C ALA A 25 -1.38 1.11 -10.05
N LEU A 26 -2.35 1.72 -9.36
CA LEU A 26 -2.49 1.62 -7.91
C LEU A 26 -2.68 0.18 -7.45
N ASN A 27 -3.55 -0.58 -8.12
CA ASN A 27 -3.80 -1.97 -7.78
C ASN A 27 -2.54 -2.83 -7.96
N ALA A 28 -1.76 -2.61 -9.02
CA ALA A 28 -0.50 -3.33 -9.23
C ALA A 28 0.51 -3.07 -8.11
N VAL A 29 0.64 -1.80 -7.69
CA VAL A 29 1.51 -1.43 -6.56
C VAL A 29 1.00 -2.07 -5.27
N TYR A 30 -0.28 -1.89 -4.93
CA TYR A 30 -0.85 -2.43 -3.70
C TYR A 30 -0.74 -3.96 -3.65
N GLN A 31 -1.00 -4.67 -4.74
CA GLN A 31 -0.86 -6.12 -4.78
C GLN A 31 0.57 -6.55 -4.43
N ALA A 32 1.59 -5.91 -5.03
CA ALA A 32 2.99 -6.23 -4.75
C ALA A 32 3.37 -6.01 -3.28
N LEU A 33 2.76 -5.02 -2.61
CA LEU A 33 2.97 -4.73 -1.19
C LEU A 33 2.19 -5.70 -0.28
N ILE A 34 0.90 -5.95 -0.58
CA ILE A 34 0.03 -6.87 0.15
C ILE A 34 0.64 -8.28 0.14
N ASP A 35 1.15 -8.72 -1.00
CA ASP A 35 1.85 -10.01 -1.10
C ASP A 35 3.03 -10.12 -0.10
N GLN A 36 3.73 -9.02 0.21
CA GLN A 36 4.78 -9.04 1.21
C GLN A 36 4.23 -9.07 2.64
N VAL A 37 3.09 -8.44 2.90
CA VAL A 37 2.41 -8.53 4.20
C VAL A 37 2.04 -9.98 4.47
N ASP A 38 1.36 -10.62 3.51
CA ASP A 38 0.84 -11.97 3.64
C ASP A 38 1.97 -13.00 3.82
N ARG A 39 3.07 -12.86 3.07
CA ARG A 39 4.26 -13.73 3.19
C ARG A 39 4.95 -13.68 4.56
N HIS A 40 4.71 -12.64 5.34
CA HIS A 40 5.33 -12.44 6.66
C HIS A 40 4.29 -12.50 7.78
N ASP A 41 3.17 -13.19 7.54
CA ASP A 41 2.09 -13.41 8.53
C ASP A 41 1.55 -12.09 9.12
N GLY A 42 1.41 -11.08 8.25
CA GLY A 42 0.74 -9.83 8.57
C GLY A 42 -0.68 -9.78 8.02
N SER A 43 -1.37 -8.67 8.25
CA SER A 43 -2.67 -8.39 7.63
C SER A 43 -2.79 -6.91 7.27
N VAL A 44 -3.36 -6.59 6.11
CA VAL A 44 -3.74 -5.21 5.80
C VAL A 44 -5.08 -4.90 6.45
N ILE A 45 -5.10 -3.90 7.33
CA ILE A 45 -6.25 -3.55 8.16
C ILE A 45 -6.92 -2.24 7.75
N GLY A 46 -6.38 -1.52 6.77
CA GLY A 46 -7.00 -0.30 6.26
C GLY A 46 -6.25 0.32 5.09
N PHE A 47 -6.99 1.07 4.28
CA PHE A 47 -6.49 1.90 3.19
C PHE A 47 -6.85 3.35 3.49
N ALA A 48 -5.89 4.26 3.36
CA ALA A 48 -6.10 5.69 3.60
C ALA A 48 -5.37 6.50 2.53
N GLY A 49 -6.11 6.96 1.52
CA GLY A 49 -5.52 7.67 0.38
C GLY A 49 -4.54 6.77 -0.39
N ASP A 50 -3.24 7.09 -0.29
CA ASP A 50 -2.13 6.35 -0.89
C ASP A 50 -1.34 5.47 0.09
N ALA A 51 -1.86 5.28 1.30
CA ALA A 51 -1.25 4.47 2.33
C ALA A 51 -2.08 3.21 2.64
N ILE A 52 -1.36 2.14 3.01
CA ILE A 52 -1.93 0.95 3.63
C ILE A 52 -1.46 0.84 5.07
N THR A 53 -2.36 0.48 5.97
CA THR A 53 -2.04 0.16 7.36
C THR A 53 -1.96 -1.35 7.50
N CYS A 54 -0.80 -1.84 7.91
CA CYS A 54 -0.54 -3.26 8.10
C CYS A 54 -0.43 -3.59 9.59
N TRP A 55 -0.90 -4.77 9.98
CA TRP A 55 -0.89 -5.29 11.33
C TRP A 55 -0.08 -6.58 11.39
N PHE A 56 0.75 -6.72 12.42
CA PHE A 56 1.48 -7.94 12.72
C PHE A 56 1.17 -8.33 14.16
N ASP A 57 0.56 -9.50 14.34
CA ASP A 57 0.08 -9.91 15.65
C ASP A 57 1.24 -10.20 16.61
N GLY A 58 1.19 -9.54 17.76
CA GLY A 58 2.13 -9.64 18.88
C GLY A 58 1.77 -10.72 19.90
N GLU A 59 0.67 -11.44 19.71
CA GLU A 59 0.32 -12.61 20.55
C GLU A 59 1.52 -13.58 20.64
N GLY A 60 1.87 -13.96 21.87
CA GLY A 60 3.05 -14.77 22.17
C GLY A 60 4.37 -13.99 22.28
N SER A 61 4.68 -13.09 21.34
CA SER A 61 5.94 -12.33 21.34
C SER A 61 5.88 -11.04 20.51
N LEU A 62 5.86 -9.90 21.18
CA LEU A 62 5.94 -8.58 20.52
C LEU A 62 7.24 -8.41 19.72
N ARG A 63 8.33 -9.02 20.19
CA ARG A 63 9.62 -8.98 19.50
C ARG A 63 9.55 -9.68 18.15
N ASP A 64 8.96 -10.87 18.09
CA ASP A 64 8.90 -11.64 16.84
C ASP A 64 7.93 -11.00 15.84
N ALA A 65 6.84 -10.42 16.33
CA ALA A 65 5.94 -9.60 15.51
C ALA A 65 6.66 -8.39 14.91
N ALA A 66 7.46 -7.67 15.71
CA ALA A 66 8.26 -6.55 15.22
C ALA A 66 9.29 -6.99 14.17
N LEU A 67 9.93 -8.15 14.35
CA LEU A 67 10.85 -8.72 13.36
C LEU A 67 10.16 -9.11 12.05
N ARG A 68 8.98 -9.72 12.11
CA ARG A 68 8.17 -10.02 10.91
C ARG A 68 7.76 -8.73 10.19
N GLY A 69 7.29 -7.73 10.93
CA GLY A 69 6.96 -6.42 10.38
C GLY A 69 8.16 -5.74 9.72
N LEU A 70 9.35 -5.84 10.31
CA LEU A 70 10.56 -5.24 9.77
C LEU A 70 11.01 -5.96 8.49
N ALA A 71 10.95 -7.30 8.49
CA ALA A 71 11.24 -8.11 7.32
C ALA A 71 10.26 -7.80 6.16
N ALA A 72 8.96 -7.71 6.46
CA ALA A 72 7.93 -7.31 5.51
C ALA A 72 8.20 -5.91 4.95
N ALA A 73 8.49 -4.93 5.80
CA ALA A 73 8.80 -3.56 5.38
C ALA A 73 10.02 -3.51 4.43
N HIS A 74 11.08 -4.25 4.75
CA HIS A 74 12.24 -4.34 3.87
C HIS A 74 11.89 -5.01 2.53
N ALA A 75 11.13 -6.11 2.57
CA ALA A 75 10.67 -6.80 1.36
C ALA A 75 9.78 -5.91 0.49
N MET A 76 8.90 -5.11 1.09
CA MET A 76 8.07 -4.13 0.41
C MET A 76 8.91 -3.06 -0.30
N GLN A 77 9.92 -2.49 0.38
CA GLN A 77 10.80 -1.53 -0.27
C GLN A 77 11.53 -2.13 -1.48
N ARG A 78 11.99 -3.39 -1.36
CA ARG A 78 12.60 -4.11 -2.49
C ARG A 78 11.61 -4.37 -3.62
N ALA A 79 10.40 -4.82 -3.30
CA ALA A 79 9.34 -5.03 -4.29
C ALA A 79 8.97 -3.73 -4.99
N CYS A 80 9.05 -2.59 -4.30
CA CYS A 80 8.73 -1.28 -4.86
C CYS A 80 9.76 -0.77 -5.88
N VAL A 81 10.97 -1.35 -5.96
CA VAL A 81 12.00 -0.95 -6.93
C VAL A 81 11.50 -1.07 -8.37
N GLN A 82 10.65 -2.06 -8.66
CA GLN A 82 10.06 -2.25 -10.00
C GLN A 82 9.14 -1.08 -10.42
N PHE A 83 8.75 -0.21 -9.48
CA PHE A 83 7.85 0.92 -9.73
C PHE A 83 8.56 2.28 -9.72
N VAL A 84 9.88 2.33 -9.60
CA VAL A 84 10.66 3.59 -9.61
C VAL A 84 10.52 4.34 -10.94
N ALA A 85 10.34 3.62 -12.05
CA ALA A 85 10.02 4.18 -13.36
C ALA A 85 8.94 3.30 -14.01
N TYR A 86 7.71 3.42 -13.51
CA TYR A 86 6.60 2.57 -13.91
C TYR A 86 5.82 3.18 -15.08
N GLU A 87 5.86 2.52 -16.24
CA GLU A 87 5.04 2.94 -17.39
C GLU A 87 3.58 2.57 -17.16
N VAL A 88 2.76 3.55 -16.77
CA VAL A 88 1.33 3.36 -16.48
C VAL A 88 0.47 3.33 -17.73
N ALA A 89 0.97 3.95 -18.80
CA ALA A 89 0.36 4.04 -20.12
C ALA A 89 1.44 4.41 -21.14
N PRO A 90 1.24 4.17 -22.45
CA PRO A 90 2.23 4.49 -23.46
C PRO A 90 2.71 5.95 -23.36
N GLY A 91 3.99 6.13 -23.03
CA GLY A 91 4.61 7.46 -22.90
C GLY A 91 4.29 8.21 -21.59
N VAL A 92 3.66 7.56 -20.60
CA VAL A 92 3.44 8.12 -19.26
C VAL A 92 4.14 7.25 -18.22
N VAL A 93 5.19 7.81 -17.63
CA VAL A 93 5.97 7.15 -16.57
C VAL A 93 5.64 7.79 -15.24
N ALA A 94 5.30 6.96 -14.27
CA ALA A 94 5.16 7.33 -12.87
C ALA A 94 6.44 6.98 -12.10
N GLU A 95 6.96 7.95 -11.35
CA GLU A 95 8.04 7.70 -10.39
C GLU A 95 7.44 7.44 -9.01
N LEU A 96 7.46 6.18 -8.58
CA LEU A 96 6.90 5.75 -7.32
C LEU A 96 8.00 5.32 -6.35
N ALA A 97 7.87 5.80 -5.11
CA ALA A 97 8.76 5.43 -4.02
C ALA A 97 7.92 5.15 -2.77
N LEU A 98 8.32 4.14 -2.01
CA LEU A 98 7.62 3.72 -0.80
C LEU A 98 8.31 4.24 0.45
N LYS A 99 7.54 4.96 1.27
CA LYS A 99 7.93 5.32 2.64
C LYS A 99 7.19 4.41 3.61
N ILE A 100 7.89 3.92 4.63
CA ILE A 100 7.32 3.04 5.64
C ILE A 100 7.65 3.63 7.01
N ALA A 101 6.63 3.69 7.86
CA ALA A 101 6.77 3.95 9.29
C ALA A 101 6.30 2.71 10.05
N MET A 102 6.99 2.40 11.15
CA MET A 102 6.69 1.25 11.98
C MET A 102 6.62 1.66 13.45
N VAL A 103 5.67 1.06 14.16
CA VAL A 103 5.51 1.21 15.61
C VAL A 103 5.10 -0.15 16.18
N SER A 104 5.51 -0.40 17.42
CA SER A 104 5.15 -1.61 18.17
C SER A 104 4.81 -1.22 19.60
N GLY A 105 3.74 -1.80 20.16
CA GLY A 105 3.27 -1.48 21.50
C GLY A 105 1.79 -1.82 21.65
N GLU A 106 1.19 -1.31 22.72
CA GLU A 106 -0.24 -1.49 22.97
C GLU A 106 -1.09 -0.73 21.95
N VAL A 107 -2.11 -1.39 21.41
CA VAL A 107 -3.05 -0.81 20.45
C VAL A 107 -4.48 -1.14 20.88
N ARG A 108 -5.39 -0.19 20.69
CA ARG A 108 -6.83 -0.39 20.96
C ARG A 108 -7.58 -0.49 19.65
N ARG A 109 -8.30 -1.58 19.45
CA ARG A 109 -9.28 -1.72 18.38
C ARG A 109 -10.66 -1.37 18.93
N LEU A 110 -11.31 -0.38 18.32
CA LEU A 110 -12.64 0.07 18.69
C LEU A 110 -13.59 -0.22 17.54
N LEU A 111 -14.79 -0.68 17.85
CA LEU A 111 -15.88 -0.86 16.90
C LEU A 111 -17.02 0.09 17.30
N VAL A 112 -17.46 0.91 16.36
CA VAL A 112 -18.57 1.85 16.55
C VAL A 112 -19.57 1.64 15.41
N GLY A 113 -20.84 1.50 15.75
CA GLY A 113 -21.92 1.27 14.80
C GLY A 113 -23.24 1.10 15.55
N ASP A 114 -24.33 1.04 14.81
CA ASP A 114 -25.64 0.67 15.36
C ASP A 114 -25.70 -0.86 15.47
N PRO A 115 -25.91 -1.44 16.67
CA PRO A 115 -25.99 -2.90 16.82
C PRO A 115 -27.24 -3.51 16.16
N SER A 116 -28.18 -2.70 15.70
CA SER A 116 -29.42 -3.13 15.03
C SER A 116 -29.35 -3.13 13.50
N ILE A 117 -28.23 -2.67 12.91
CA ILE A 117 -27.99 -2.64 11.45
C ILE A 117 -26.87 -3.61 11.09
#